data_AF-A0A2E2TPP9-F1
#
_entry.id   AF-A0A2E2TPP9-F1
#
_cell.length_a   1.000
_cell.length_b   1.000
_cell.length_c   1.000
_cell.angle_alpha   90.00
_cell.angle_beta   90.00
_cell.angle_gamma   90.00
#
_symmetry.space_group_name_H-M   'P 1'
#
loop_
_entity.id
_entity.type
_entity.pdbx_description
1 polymer ?
#
loop_
_entity_poly.entity_id
_entity_poly.type
_entity_poly.pdbx_seq_one_letter_code
_entity_poly.pdbx_strand_id
1 'polypeptide(L)'
;MKTTVKEAIKADAFGISTELKYVSGSFLNVGEVIELSKVAAASKAIYTIYLREEGLGLLEAVQEAIMIGSAADIPIVLTHHKAFGKPCGVSVLKPWSW
;
A
#
# COMPACT_ATOMS: atom_id res chain seq x y z
N MET A 1 11.93 -9.86 9.50
CA MET A 1 11.06 -8.73 9.94
C MET A 1 9.83 -9.17 10.74
N LYS A 2 9.20 -10.33 10.48
CA LYS A 2 8.01 -10.81 11.21
C LYS A 2 8.15 -10.80 12.75
N THR A 3 9.28 -11.26 13.28
CA THR A 3 9.55 -11.25 14.73
C THR A 3 9.51 -9.83 15.30
N THR A 4 10.20 -8.89 14.65
CA THR A 4 10.23 -7.48 15.03
C THR A 4 8.84 -6.85 15.01
N VAL A 5 8.03 -7.13 13.99
CA VAL A 5 6.62 -6.66 13.93
C VAL A 5 5.82 -7.19 15.13
N LYS A 6 5.97 -8.48 15.45
CA LYS A 6 5.29 -9.09 16.59
C LYS A 6 5.73 -8.49 17.93
N GLU A 7 7.02 -8.20 18.08
CA GLU A 7 7.56 -7.57 19.29
C GLU A 7 7.09 -6.13 19.43
N ALA A 8 7.08 -5.35 18.34
CA ALA A 8 6.61 -3.97 18.35
C ALA A 8 5.11 -3.88 18.74
N ILE A 9 4.26 -4.76 18.19
CA ILE A 9 2.84 -4.78 18.55
C ILE A 9 2.61 -5.21 20.00
N LYS A 10 3.42 -6.15 20.51
CA LYS A 10 3.41 -6.51 21.95
C LYS A 10 3.85 -5.34 22.85
N ALA A 11 4.61 -4.41 22.30
CA ALA A 11 5.03 -3.17 22.95
C ALA A 11 4.10 -1.99 22.61
N ASP A 12 2.82 -2.27 22.37
CA ASP A 12 1.74 -1.28 22.13
C ASP A 12 1.83 -0.48 20.83
N ALA A 13 2.55 -0.98 19.82
CA ALA A 13 2.44 -0.40 18.47
C ALA A 13 1.03 -0.62 17.90
N PHE A 14 0.38 0.47 17.46
CA PHE A 14 -0.96 0.45 16.86
C PHE A 14 -1.04 -0.25 15.50
N GLY A 15 0.09 -0.44 14.82
CA GLY A 15 0.11 -0.83 13.43
C GLY A 15 1.49 -0.84 12.80
N ILE A 16 1.50 -1.10 11.50
CA ILE A 16 2.69 -0.98 10.66
C ILE A 16 2.50 0.10 9.61
N SER A 17 3.59 0.60 9.06
CA SER A 17 3.58 1.54 7.94
C SER A 17 4.60 1.17 6.89
N THR A 18 4.34 1.54 5.64
CA THR A 18 5.31 1.41 4.54
C THR A 18 5.30 2.64 3.65
N GLU A 19 6.44 2.92 3.04
CA GLU A 19 6.58 3.95 2.01
C GLU A 19 7.05 3.36 0.68
N LEU A 20 6.10 2.83 -0.10
CA LEU A 20 6.43 2.02 -1.29
C LEU A 20 7.01 2.85 -2.46
N LYS A 21 6.86 4.18 -2.41
CA LYS A 21 7.41 5.08 -3.44
C LYS A 21 8.90 5.33 -3.29
N TYR A 22 9.43 5.35 -2.05
CA TYR A 22 10.83 5.69 -1.81
C TYR A 22 11.73 4.47 -1.92
N VAL A 23 13.04 4.71 -2.10
CA VAL A 23 14.06 3.68 -2.32
C VAL A 23 14.04 2.58 -1.26
N SER A 24 13.72 2.92 -0.01
CA SER A 24 13.62 1.95 1.09
C SER A 24 12.46 0.96 0.91
N GLY A 25 11.32 1.41 0.35
CA GLY A 25 10.12 0.60 0.16
C GLY A 25 9.88 0.13 -1.28
N SER A 26 10.59 0.69 -2.26
CA SER A 26 10.37 0.40 -3.68
C SER A 26 10.72 -1.04 -4.06
N PHE A 27 11.67 -1.66 -3.33
CA PHE A 27 12.06 -3.06 -3.51
C PHE A 27 11.15 -4.05 -2.77
N LEU A 28 10.22 -3.58 -1.92
CA LEU A 28 9.30 -4.46 -1.22
C LEU A 28 8.30 -5.05 -2.23
N ASN A 29 8.28 -6.37 -2.27
CA ASN A 29 7.30 -7.11 -3.07
C ASN A 29 5.98 -7.23 -2.28
N VAL A 30 4.87 -7.33 -3.02
CA VAL A 30 3.52 -7.41 -2.44
C VAL A 30 3.38 -8.57 -1.47
N GLY A 31 3.97 -9.73 -1.77
CA GLY A 31 3.91 -10.92 -0.92
C GLY A 31 4.56 -10.70 0.44
N GLU A 32 5.70 -10.03 0.50
CA GLU A 32 6.39 -9.68 1.73
C GLU A 32 5.53 -8.75 2.59
N VAL A 33 4.94 -7.72 1.98
CA VAL A 33 4.07 -6.78 2.68
C VAL A 33 2.82 -7.49 3.22
N ILE A 34 2.20 -8.39 2.45
CA ILE A 34 1.09 -9.23 2.91
C ILE A 34 1.51 -10.06 4.11
N GLU A 35 2.66 -10.72 4.03
CA GLU A 35 3.13 -11.62 5.09
C GLU A 35 3.49 -10.88 6.38
N LEU A 36 3.95 -9.63 6.31
CA LEU A 36 4.12 -8.77 7.49
C LEU A 36 2.78 -8.23 8.01
N SER A 37 1.88 -7.85 7.10
CA SER A 37 0.54 -7.35 7.43
C SER A 37 -0.30 -8.41 8.14
N LYS A 38 -0.20 -9.70 7.77
CA LYS A 38 -0.87 -10.81 8.47
C LYS A 38 -0.42 -10.95 9.93
N VAL A 39 0.86 -10.70 10.22
CA VAL A 39 1.37 -10.71 11.60
C VAL A 39 0.73 -9.59 12.40
N ALA A 40 0.54 -8.42 11.79
CA ALA A 40 -0.11 -7.28 12.43
C ALA A 40 -1.62 -7.48 12.60
N ALA A 41 -2.30 -8.05 11.59
CA ALA A 41 -3.72 -8.35 11.58
C ALA A 41 -4.14 -9.27 12.73
N ALA A 42 -3.28 -10.23 13.09
CA ALA A 42 -3.51 -11.14 14.21
C ALA A 42 -3.74 -10.42 15.56
N SER A 43 -3.34 -9.16 15.67
CA SER A 43 -3.52 -8.32 16.86
C SER A 43 -4.50 -7.16 16.64
N LYS A 44 -5.33 -7.21 15.58
CA LYS A 44 -6.27 -6.13 15.20
C LYS A 44 -5.62 -4.76 14.96
N ALA A 45 -4.35 -4.77 14.56
CA ALA A 45 -3.59 -3.57 14.25
C ALA A 45 -4.01 -2.99 12.89
N ILE A 46 -3.59 -1.76 12.59
CA ILE A 46 -3.82 -1.12 11.28
C ILE A 46 -2.57 -1.16 10.41
N TYR A 47 -2.73 -1.04 9.10
CA TYR A 47 -1.62 -0.84 8.17
C TYR A 47 -1.80 0.48 7.41
N THR A 48 -0.82 1.38 7.55
CA THR A 48 -0.79 2.65 6.82
C THR A 48 0.18 2.60 5.65
N ILE A 49 -0.21 3.14 4.49
CA ILE A 49 0.57 3.01 3.26
C ILE A 49 0.69 4.35 2.55
N TYR A 50 1.93 4.76 2.28
CA TYR A 50 2.22 5.68 1.19
C TYR A 50 2.30 4.84 -0.10
N LEU A 51 1.39 5.11 -1.03
CA LEU A 51 1.23 4.36 -2.28
C LEU A 51 2.48 4.38 -3.15
N ARG A 52 2.74 3.27 -3.86
CA ARG A 52 3.89 3.15 -4.77
C ARG A 52 3.91 4.21 -5.87
N GLU A 53 2.73 4.55 -6.37
CA GLU A 53 2.52 5.60 -7.37
C GLU A 53 1.26 6.42 -7.00
N GLU A 54 1.30 7.71 -7.32
CA GLU A 54 0.20 8.65 -7.08
C GLU A 54 -0.16 9.48 -8.34
N GLY A 55 0.53 9.24 -9.46
CA GLY A 55 0.30 9.83 -10.78
C GLY A 55 -0.33 8.85 -11.77
N LEU A 56 0.37 8.54 -12.87
CA LEU A 56 -0.17 7.71 -13.96
C LEU A 56 -0.55 6.28 -13.55
N GLY A 57 0.13 5.71 -12.54
CA GLY A 57 -0.13 4.37 -12.00
C GLY A 57 -0.94 4.36 -10.71
N LEU A 58 -1.71 5.42 -10.43
CA LEU A 58 -2.46 5.56 -9.17
C LEU A 58 -3.46 4.41 -8.96
N LEU A 59 -4.19 4.00 -10.01
CA LEU A 59 -5.21 2.97 -9.88
C LEU A 59 -4.58 1.61 -9.56
N GLU A 60 -3.46 1.29 -10.20
CA GLU A 60 -2.67 0.09 -9.93
C GLU A 60 -2.13 0.09 -8.51
N ALA A 61 -1.64 1.24 -8.02
CA ALA A 61 -1.14 1.38 -6.65
C ALA A 61 -2.26 1.25 -5.60
N VAL A 62 -3.44 1.82 -5.86
CA VAL A 62 -4.62 1.62 -5.00
C VAL A 62 -5.07 0.16 -5.03
N GLN A 63 -5.04 -0.49 -6.19
CA GLN A 63 -5.37 -1.90 -6.34
C GLN A 63 -4.37 -2.81 -5.59
N GLU A 64 -3.08 -2.47 -5.58
CA GLU A 64 -2.05 -3.10 -4.76
C GLU A 64 -2.39 -2.98 -3.26
N ALA A 65 -2.75 -1.78 -2.79
CA ALA A 65 -3.14 -1.57 -1.39
C ALA A 65 -4.41 -2.36 -0.99
N ILE A 66 -5.43 -2.39 -1.85
CA ILE A 66 -6.66 -3.18 -1.64
C ILE A 66 -6.33 -4.67 -1.59
N MET A 67 -5.49 -5.16 -2.50
CA MET A 67 -5.06 -6.56 -2.52
C MET A 67 -4.34 -6.93 -1.22
N ILE A 68 -3.43 -6.08 -0.74
CA ILE A 68 -2.72 -6.31 0.52
C ILE A 68 -3.72 -6.37 1.69
N GLY A 69 -4.60 -5.38 1.80
CA GLY A 69 -5.62 -5.32 2.85
C GLY A 69 -6.51 -6.56 2.88
N SER A 70 -6.99 -6.99 1.71
CA SER A 70 -7.85 -8.18 1.57
C SER A 70 -7.11 -9.48 1.88
N ALA A 71 -5.88 -9.65 1.37
CA ALA A 71 -5.11 -10.89 1.56
C ALA A 71 -4.56 -11.05 2.98
N ALA A 72 -4.36 -9.95 3.70
CA ALA A 72 -3.89 -9.94 5.07
C ALA A 72 -4.99 -9.81 6.13
N ASP A 73 -6.24 -9.56 5.71
CA ASP A 73 -7.37 -9.25 6.59
C ASP A 73 -7.05 -8.11 7.59
N ILE A 74 -6.50 -7.01 7.06
CA ILE A 74 -6.07 -5.86 7.86
C ILE A 74 -6.73 -4.56 7.38
N PRO A 75 -7.17 -3.67 8.30
CA PRO A 75 -7.60 -2.32 7.93
C PRO A 75 -6.44 -1.52 7.32
N ILE A 76 -6.68 -0.98 6.13
CA ILE A 76 -5.72 -0.13 5.41
C ILE A 76 -6.07 1.35 5.60
N VAL A 77 -5.04 2.18 5.82
CA VAL A 77 -5.13 3.64 5.74
C VAL A 77 -4.22 4.12 4.62
N LEU A 78 -4.80 4.70 3.57
CA LEU A 78 -4.03 5.37 2.52
C LEU A 78 -3.56 6.74 3.05
N THR A 79 -2.27 6.84 3.36
CA THR A 79 -1.70 8.08 3.90
C THR A 79 -1.76 9.16 2.81
N HIS A 80 -2.27 10.36 3.16
CA HIS A 80 -2.34 11.56 2.31
C HIS A 80 -2.77 11.31 0.84
N HIS A 81 -3.77 10.45 0.64
CA HIS A 81 -4.20 10.04 -0.69
C HIS A 81 -4.45 11.24 -1.61
N LYS A 82 -3.85 11.22 -2.80
CA LYS A 82 -3.91 12.29 -3.80
C LYS A 82 -3.75 11.70 -5.20
N ALA A 83 -4.22 12.43 -6.19
CA ALA A 83 -3.83 12.26 -7.58
C ALA A 83 -2.96 13.46 -7.97
N PHE A 84 -1.71 13.22 -8.41
CA PHE A 84 -0.79 14.31 -8.77
C PHE A 84 -0.17 14.12 -10.15
N GLY A 85 0.10 15.26 -10.80
CA GLY A 85 0.66 15.30 -12.16
C GLY A 85 -0.40 15.53 -13.24
N LYS A 86 -0.01 16.22 -14.31
CA LYS A 86 -0.78 16.24 -15.56
C LYS A 86 -0.38 15.01 -16.37
N PRO A 87 -1.31 14.35 -17.08
CA PRO A 87 -0.90 13.42 -18.13
C PRO A 87 -0.05 14.21 -19.13
N CYS A 88 1.27 13.98 -19.16
CA CYS A 88 2.10 14.52 -20.22
C CYS A 88 1.75 13.74 -21.49
N GLY A 89 1.21 14.46 -22.47
CA GLY A 89 0.44 13.87 -23.56
C GLY A 89 1.23 12.87 -24.42
N VAL A 90 0.68 11.67 -24.55
CA VAL A 90 0.24 11.24 -25.88
C VAL A 90 -1.27 11.07 -25.77
N SER A 91 -2.01 12.00 -26.38
CA SER A 91 -3.46 11.88 -26.53
C SER A 91 -3.77 10.68 -27.42
N VAL A 92 -3.94 9.50 -26.84
CA VAL A 92 -4.72 8.44 -27.50
C VAL A 92 -6.15 8.66 -27.04
N LEU A 93 -6.83 9.59 -27.71
CA LEU A 93 -8.28 9.62 -27.71
C LEU A 93 -8.74 8.29 -28.30
N LYS A 94 -9.03 7.30 -27.46
CA LYS A 94 -9.93 6.24 -27.89
C LYS A 94 -11.33 6.85 -27.87
N PRO A 95 -12.00 6.97 -29.03
CA PRO A 95 -13.38 7.39 -29.03
C PRO A 95 -14.17 6.32 -28.26
N TRP A 96 -14.87 6.77 -27.23
CA TRP A 96 -15.88 5.98 -26.55
C TRP A 96 -16.98 5.68 -27.58
N SER A 97 -17.12 4.43 -27.98
CA SER A 97 -18.32 3.94 -28.66
C SER A 97 -19.31 3.48 -27.60
N TRP A 98 -20.49 4.11 -27.60
CA TRP A 98 -21.68 3.66 -26.88
C TRP A 98 -22.14 2.29 -27.37
#